data_AF-W5TWU5-F1
#
_entry.id   AF-W5TWU5-F1
#
_cell.length_a   1.000
_cell.length_b   1.000
_cell.length_c   1.000
_cell.angle_alpha   90.00
_cell.angle_beta   90.00
_cell.angle_gamma   90.00
#
_symmetry.space_group_name_H-M   'P 1'
#
loop_
_entity.id
_entity.type
_entity.pdbx_description
1 polymer ?
#
loop_
_entity_poly.entity_id
_entity_poly.type
_entity_poly.pdbx_seq_one_letter_code
_entity_poly.pdbx_strand_id
1 'polypeptide(L)' 'MAKEIDRIRARSALETIKESPFLALVVAIPVLVVLGVVWALTNWFVALVVLVALGAVVVVRGKFLR' A
#
# COMPACT_ATOMS: atom_id res chain seq x y z
N MET A 1 22.79 8.46 8.42
CA MET A 1 22.76 7.04 8.84
C MET A 1 21.45 6.47 8.32
N ALA A 2 21.49 5.69 7.23
CA ALA A 2 20.29 5.13 6.63
C ALA A 2 19.59 4.25 7.66
N LYS A 3 18.33 4.54 8.01
CA LYS A 3 17.49 3.54 8.67
C LYS A 3 17.09 2.56 7.57
N GLU A 4 17.93 1.55 7.33
CA GLU A 4 17.56 0.42 6.48
C GLU A 4 16.19 -0.09 6.93
N ILE A 5 15.41 -0.64 5.99
CA ILE A 5 14.14 -1.28 6.34
C ILE A 5 14.44 -2.31 7.42
N ASP A 6 14.01 -2.02 8.64
CA ASP A 6 14.31 -2.87 9.78
C ASP A 6 13.58 -4.19 9.55
N ARG A 7 14.38 -5.23 9.27
CA ARG A 7 13.89 -6.57 8.98
C ARG A 7 12.99 -7.10 10.11
N ILE A 8 13.28 -6.71 11.36
CA ILE A 8 12.47 -7.09 12.52
C ILE A 8 11.10 -6.41 12.44
N ARG A 9 11.07 -5.10 12.18
CA ARG A 9 9.80 -4.36 12.05
C ARG A 9 8.96 -4.85 10.87
N ALA A 10 9.59 -5.16 9.74
CA ALA A 10 8.92 -5.72 8.57
C ALA A 10 8.34 -7.12 8.86
N ARG A 11 9.08 -7.98 9.56
CA ARG A 11 8.58 -9.30 9.99
C ARG A 11 7.43 -9.17 10.98
N SER A 12 7.53 -8.29 11.96
CA SER A 12 6.47 -8.06 12.94
C SER A 12 5.17 -7.59 12.26
N ALA A 13 5.26 -6.67 11.30
CA ALA A 13 4.09 -6.26 10.51
C ALA A 13 3.47 -7.43 9.72
N LEU A 14 4.31 -8.32 9.17
CA LEU A 14 3.84 -9.52 8.47
C LEU A 14 3.17 -10.52 9.43
N GLU A 15 3.70 -10.66 10.65
CA GLU A 15 3.12 -11.49 11.72
C GLU A 15 1.71 -11.02 12.05
N THR A 16 1.51 -9.70 12.23
CA THR A 16 0.20 -9.10 12.52
C THR A 16 -0.82 -9.36 11.41
N ILE A 17 -0.39 -9.25 10.14
CA ILE A 17 -1.25 -9.52 8.99
C ILE A 17 -1.65 -11.00 8.95
N LYS A 18 -0.73 -11.90 9.28
CA LYS A 18 -0.99 -13.35 9.32
C LYS A 18 -1.93 -13.73 10.46
N GLU A 19 -1.78 -13.09 11.62
CA GLU A 19 -2.62 -13.31 12.80
C GLU A 19 -4.06 -12.82 12.57
N SER A 20 -4.22 -11.66 11.93
CA SER A 20 -5.53 -11.10 11.59
C SER A 20 -5.59 -10.63 10.14
N PRO A 21 -5.93 -11.51 9.18
CA PRO A 21 -6.05 -11.14 7.77
C PRO A 21 -7.17 -10.12 7.54
N PHE A 22 -8.19 -10.10 8.41
CA PHE A 22 -9.24 -9.09 8.36
C PHE A 22 -8.68 -7.67 8.60
N LEU A 23 -7.71 -7.52 9.50
CA LEU A 23 -7.07 -6.22 9.74
C LEU A 23 -6.37 -5.70 8.48
N ALA A 24 -5.72 -6.59 7.72
CA ALA A 24 -5.10 -6.21 6.46
C ALA A 24 -6.12 -5.66 5.45
N LEU A 25 -7.32 -6.23 5.40
CA LEU A 25 -8.41 -5.70 4.57
C LEU A 25 -8.84 -4.32 5.04
N VAL A 26 -9.06 -4.13 6.34
CA VAL A 26 -9.46 -2.84 6.92
C VAL A 26 -8.43 -1.75 6.60
N VAL A 27 -7.14 -2.06 6.75
CA VAL A 27 -6.05 -1.14 6.40
C VAL A 27 -6.01 -0.84 4.90
N ALA A 28 -6.37 -1.81 4.04
CA ALA A 28 -6.41 -1.64 2.60
C ALA A 28 -7.64 -0.87 2.09
N ILE A 29 -8.71 -0.69 2.90
CA ILE A 29 -9.98 -0.04 2.48
C ILE A 29 -9.76 1.30 1.77
N PRO A 30 -8.96 2.26 2.28
CA PRO A 30 -8.79 3.54 1.60
C PRO A 30 -8.29 3.41 0.16
N VAL A 31 -7.37 2.47 -0.08
CA VAL A 31 -6.85 2.18 -1.43
C VAL A 31 -7.94 1.54 -2.29
N LEU A 32 -8.67 0.57 -1.75
CA LEU A 32 -9.75 -0.11 -2.47
C LEU A 32 -10.89 0.85 -2.84
N VAL A 33 -11.23 1.80 -1.99
CA VAL A 33 -12.24 2.84 -2.27
C VAL A 33 -11.78 3.71 -3.44
N VAL A 34 -10.54 4.22 -3.41
CA VAL A 34 -9.99 5.03 -4.52
C VAL A 34 -10.02 4.24 -5.83
N LEU A 35 -9.61 2.98 -5.81
CA LEU A 35 -9.62 2.13 -7.01
C LEU A 35 -11.03 1.85 -7.51
N GLY A 36 -11.98 1.57 -6.62
CA GLY A 36 -13.38 1.36 -6.98
C GLY A 36 -14.00 2.59 -7.62
N VAL A 37 -13.74 3.79 -7.07
CA VAL A 37 -14.21 5.05 -7.63
C VAL A 37 -13.61 5.31 -9.01
N VAL A 38 -12.29 5.17 -9.15
CA VAL A 38 -11.61 5.39 -10.44
C VAL A 38 -12.13 4.41 -11.49
N TRP A 39 -12.26 3.12 -11.14
CA TRP A 39 -12.77 2.11 -12.05
C TRP A 39 -14.21 2.43 -12.49
N ALA A 40 -15.09 2.78 -11.56
CA ALA A 40 -16.48 3.10 -11.84
C ALA A 40 -16.65 4.33 -12.76
N LEU A 41 -15.76 5.33 -12.66
CA LEU A 41 -15.84 6.56 -13.44
C LEU A 41 -15.06 6.52 -14.76
N THR A 42 -14.13 5.57 -14.92
CA THR A 42 -13.25 5.52 -16.08
C THR A 42 -13.26 4.12 -16.71
N ASN A 43 -12.28 3.28 -16.38
CA ASN A 43 -12.18 1.88 -16.74
C ASN A 43 -11.14 1.17 -15.85
N TRP A 44 -11.03 -0.16 -15.99
CA TRP A 44 -10.12 -0.97 -15.17
C TRP A 44 -8.64 -0.63 -15.39
N PHE A 45 -8.25 -0.24 -16.61
CA PHE A 45 -6.86 0.06 -16.95
C PHE A 45 -6.36 1.32 -16.23
N VAL A 46 -7.19 2.36 -16.17
CA VAL A 46 -6.87 3.59 -15.41
C VAL A 46 -6.72 3.28 -13.92
N ALA A 47 -7.56 2.43 -13.35
CA ALA A 47 -7.43 2.00 -11.95
C ALA A 47 -6.08 1.29 -11.68
N LEU A 48 -5.60 0.45 -12.61
CA LEU A 48 -4.28 -0.16 -12.48
C LEU A 48 -3.15 0.84 -12.54
N VAL A 49 -3.22 1.83 -13.44
CA VAL A 49 -2.22 2.91 -13.50
C VAL A 49 -2.18 3.67 -12.18
N VAL A 50 -3.35 3.96 -11.59
CA VAL A 50 -3.44 4.61 -10.27
C VAL A 50 -2.83 3.74 -9.17
N LEU A 51 -3.10 2.42 -9.16
CA LEU A 51 -2.51 1.51 -8.18
C LEU A 51 -0.98 1.50 -8.26
N VAL A 52 -0.41 1.42 -9.47
CA VAL A 52 1.03 1.46 -9.70
C VAL A 52 1.61 2.80 -9.26
N ALA A 53 0.94 3.91 -9.57
CA ALA A 53 1.37 5.25 -9.16
C ALA A 53 1.38 5.39 -7.62
N LEU A 54 0.35 4.89 -6.93
CA LEU A 54 0.31 4.87 -5.46
C LEU A 54 1.49 4.08 -4.87
N GLY A 55 1.76 2.89 -5.41
CA GLY A 55 2.93 2.09 -5.01
C GLY A 55 4.25 2.82 -5.23
N ALA A 56 4.42 3.46 -6.40
CA ALA A 56 5.61 4.25 -6.72
C ALA A 56 5.78 5.43 -5.77
N VAL A 57 4.71 6.17 -5.45
CA VAL A 57 4.74 7.30 -4.51
C VAL A 57 5.17 6.83 -3.12
N VAL A 58 4.67 5.69 -2.62
CA VAL A 58 5.08 5.15 -1.32
C VAL A 58 6.57 4.82 -1.29
N VAL A 59 7.08 4.13 -2.32
CA VAL A 59 8.50 3.77 -2.43
C VAL A 59 9.36 5.03 -2.51
N VAL A 60 8.95 6.00 -3.31
CA VAL A 60 9.68 7.25 -3.54
C VAL A 60 9.63 8.16 -2.31
N ARG A 61 8.49 8.32 -1.63
CA ARG A 61 8.40 9.05 -0.35
C ARG A 61 9.21 8.38 0.74
N GLY A 62 9.20 7.05 0.85
CA GLY A 62 10.11 6.33 1.75
C GLY A 62 11.58 6.59 1.42
N LYS A 63 11.90 6.86 0.15
CA LYS A 63 13.23 7.28 -0.30
C LYS A 63 13.54 8.76 -0.01
N PHE A 64 12.55 9.64 0.15
CA PHE A 64 12.75 11.08 0.32
C PHE A 64 12.53 11.60 1.75
N LEU A 65 11.81 10.88 2.61
CA LEU A 65 11.72 11.14 4.05
C LEU A 65 13.01 10.69 4.80
N ARG A 66 14.15 10.77 4.11
CA ARG A 66 15.49 10.38 4.57
C ARG A 66 16.19 11.49 5.33
#